data_AF-A0A368DR87-F1
#
_entry.id   AF-A0A368DR87-F1
#
_cell.length_a   1.000
_cell.length_b   1.000
_cell.length_c   1.000
_cell.angle_alpha   90.00
_cell.angle_beta   90.00
_cell.angle_gamma   90.00
#
_symmetry.space_group_name_H-M   'P 1'
#
loop_
_entity.id
_entity.type
_entity.pdbx_description
1 polymer ?
#
loop_
_entity_poly.entity_id
_entity_poly.type
_entity_poly.pdbx_seq_one_letter_code
_entity_poly.pdbx_strand_id
1 'polypeptide(L)'
;MNFLIQNRLTVLILIVLSFSIYFIISTKTICDDLDGFTREGVLYLKGSNKPFSGNSRCIWDLTNVTWYEGKYIDGLKEGLWKFYNLDETKRSEIMYRRGKMNGPRNIFNSNNDEIIKMNCTDNICETVQ
;
A
#
# COMPACT_ATOMS: atom_id res chain seq x y z
N MET A 1 16.15 17.24 -45.48
CA MET A 1 16.13 17.82 -44.12
C MET A 1 14.87 17.39 -43.34
N ASN A 2 13.67 17.51 -43.91
CA ASN A 2 12.41 17.13 -43.24
C ASN A 2 12.27 15.65 -42.86
N PHE A 3 12.78 14.71 -43.68
CA PHE A 3 12.73 13.27 -43.39
C PHE A 3 13.51 12.88 -42.13
N LEU A 4 14.69 13.47 -41.92
CA LEU A 4 15.52 13.24 -40.74
C LEU A 4 14.89 13.84 -39.46
N ILE A 5 14.17 14.96 -39.58
CA ILE A 5 13.45 15.61 -38.49
C ILE A 5 12.21 14.80 -38.10
N GLN A 6 11.45 14.32 -39.09
CA GLN A 6 10.27 13.49 -38.87
C GLN A 6 10.63 12.17 -38.19
N ASN A 7 11.74 11.53 -38.58
CA ASN A 7 12.25 10.31 -37.95
C ASN A 7 12.77 10.53 -36.50
N ARG A 8 13.32 11.72 -36.20
CA ARG A 8 13.70 12.08 -34.81
C ARG A 8 12.47 12.33 -33.93
N LEU A 9 11.42 12.94 -34.49
CA LEU A 9 10.18 13.22 -33.78
C LEU A 9 9.41 11.92 -33.48
N THR A 10 9.35 10.97 -34.41
CA THR A 10 8.71 9.66 -34.17
C THR A 10 9.43 8.85 -33.10
N VAL A 11 10.77 8.83 -33.10
CA VAL A 11 11.56 8.14 -32.05
C VAL A 11 11.30 8.77 -30.68
N LEU A 12 11.23 10.10 -30.58
CA LEU A 12 10.94 10.78 -29.32
C LEU A 12 9.54 10.45 -28.79
N ILE A 13 8.54 10.38 -29.67
CA ILE A 13 7.17 9.98 -29.32
C ILE A 13 7.13 8.54 -28.78
N LEU A 14 7.85 7.60 -29.40
CA LEU A 14 7.92 6.21 -28.94
C LEU A 14 8.59 6.07 -27.57
N ILE A 15 9.63 6.86 -27.30
CA ILE A 15 10.29 6.88 -25.98
C ILE A 15 9.30 7.38 -24.92
N VAL A 16 8.60 8.48 -25.17
CA VAL A 16 7.61 9.04 -24.23
C VAL A 16 6.48 8.04 -23.97
N LEU A 17 5.96 7.37 -25.01
CA LEU A 17 4.92 6.35 -24.87
C LEU A 17 5.42 5.12 -24.09
N SER A 18 6.67 4.69 -24.30
CA SER A 18 7.24 3.58 -23.53
C SER A 18 7.41 3.93 -22.06
N PHE A 19 7.78 5.18 -21.75
CA PHE A 19 7.95 5.67 -20.39
C PHE A 19 6.59 5.82 -19.67
N SER A 20 5.57 6.30 -20.37
CA SER A 20 4.22 6.44 -19.81
C SER A 20 3.57 5.07 -19.57
N ILE A 21 3.73 4.10 -20.48
CA ILE A 21 3.26 2.73 -20.28
C ILE A 21 3.97 2.07 -19.09
N TYR A 22 5.30 2.23 -18.97
CA TYR A 22 6.05 1.74 -17.82
C TYR A 22 5.54 2.36 -16.51
N PHE A 23 5.26 3.66 -16.50
CA PHE A 23 4.69 4.35 -15.35
C PHE A 23 3.32 3.79 -14.96
N ILE A 24 2.41 3.57 -15.91
CA ILE A 24 1.07 3.00 -15.65
C ILE A 24 1.16 1.57 -15.08
N ILE A 25 2.10 0.75 -15.55
CA ILE A 25 2.28 -0.61 -15.00
C ILE A 25 2.79 -0.55 -13.56
N SER A 26 3.66 0.42 -13.25
CA SER A 26 4.22 0.58 -11.90
C SER A 26 3.21 1.03 -10.84
N THR A 27 2.04 1.54 -11.24
CA THR A 27 1.01 2.02 -10.29
C THR A 27 -0.03 0.96 -9.92
N LYS A 28 0.01 -0.26 -10.49
CA LYS A 28 -0.94 -1.32 -10.10
C LYS A 28 -0.74 -1.68 -8.63
N THR A 29 -1.66 -1.19 -7.79
CA THR A 29 -1.69 -1.51 -6.36
C THR A 29 -2.48 -2.80 -6.18
N ILE A 30 -1.90 -3.76 -5.47
CA ILE A 30 -2.54 -5.05 -5.18
C ILE A 30 -3.40 -4.94 -3.92
N CYS A 31 -4.31 -5.88 -3.73
CA CYS A 31 -4.90 -6.17 -2.43
C CYS A 31 -4.29 -7.46 -1.91
N ASP A 32 -3.54 -7.40 -0.80
CA ASP A 32 -2.81 -8.55 -0.25
C ASP A 32 -3.71 -9.72 0.15
N ASP A 33 -4.94 -9.45 0.58
CA ASP A 33 -5.92 -10.50 0.93
C ASP A 33 -6.44 -11.26 -0.30
N LEU A 34 -6.57 -10.57 -1.45
CA LEU A 34 -7.11 -11.14 -2.69
C LEU A 34 -6.01 -11.68 -3.62
N ASP A 35 -4.91 -10.95 -3.75
CA ASP A 35 -3.82 -11.23 -4.68
C ASP A 35 -2.71 -12.09 -4.05
N GLY A 36 -2.67 -12.16 -2.72
CA GLY A 36 -1.61 -12.79 -1.97
C GLY A 36 -2.01 -14.06 -1.21
N PHE A 37 -1.00 -14.66 -0.58
CA PHE A 37 -1.13 -15.65 0.48
C PHE A 37 0.07 -15.49 1.43
N THR A 38 -0.13 -15.82 2.70
CA THR A 38 0.92 -15.72 3.72
C THR A 38 1.51 -17.10 4.03
N ARG A 39 2.84 -17.20 4.10
CA ARG A 39 3.56 -18.38 4.61
C ARG A 39 4.46 -17.92 5.75
N GLU A 40 4.27 -18.47 6.95
CA GLU A 40 5.07 -18.14 8.13
C GLU A 40 5.15 -16.62 8.42
N GLY A 41 4.04 -15.90 8.17
CA GLY A 41 3.97 -14.44 8.36
C GLY A 41 4.54 -13.60 7.22
N VAL A 42 5.08 -14.22 6.16
CA VAL A 42 5.62 -13.55 4.98
C VAL A 42 4.60 -13.60 3.83
N LEU A 43 4.29 -12.45 3.26
CA LEU A 43 3.38 -12.30 2.12
C LEU A 43 4.06 -12.63 0.79
N TYR A 44 3.38 -13.45 0.00
CA TYR A 44 3.70 -13.75 -1.41
C TYR A 44 2.49 -13.46 -2.28
N LEU A 45 2.71 -13.00 -3.52
CA LEU A 45 1.64 -12.90 -4.51
C LEU A 45 1.41 -14.26 -5.20
N LYS A 46 0.17 -14.53 -5.61
CA LYS A 46 -0.17 -15.73 -6.40
C LYS A 46 0.70 -15.79 -7.66
N GLY A 47 1.40 -16.90 -7.85
CA GLY A 47 2.34 -17.09 -8.97
C GLY A 47 3.76 -16.55 -8.72
N SER A 48 4.02 -15.87 -7.60
CA SER A 48 5.37 -15.49 -7.17
C SER A 48 5.95 -16.50 -6.18
N ASN A 49 7.25 -16.76 -6.29
CA ASN A 49 8.03 -17.48 -5.29
C ASN A 49 8.90 -16.56 -4.42
N LYS A 50 8.87 -15.25 -4.67
CA LYS A 50 9.60 -14.24 -3.89
C LYS A 50 8.63 -13.46 -2.98
N PRO A 51 9.07 -13.08 -1.76
CA PRO A 51 8.29 -12.22 -0.89
C PRO A 51 7.91 -10.91 -1.58
N PHE A 52 6.72 -10.40 -1.28
CA PHE A 52 6.21 -9.18 -1.90
C PHE A 52 6.84 -7.92 -1.28
N SER A 53 7.27 -6.98 -2.12
CA SER A 53 7.71 -5.64 -1.72
C SER A 53 6.97 -4.62 -2.57
N GLY A 54 6.18 -3.76 -1.92
CA GLY A 54 5.33 -2.80 -2.62
C GLY A 54 4.15 -2.33 -1.78
N ASN A 55 3.30 -1.50 -2.38
CA ASN A 55 2.09 -0.99 -1.73
C ASN A 55 0.95 -2.02 -1.84
N SER A 56 0.17 -2.15 -0.78
CA SER A 56 -1.13 -2.84 -0.76
C SER A 56 -2.23 -1.83 -0.46
N ARG A 57 -3.35 -1.95 -1.19
CA ARG A 57 -4.59 -1.22 -0.95
C ARG A 57 -5.74 -2.17 -1.23
N CYS A 58 -6.46 -2.56 -0.18
CA CYS A 58 -7.65 -3.37 -0.30
C CYS A 58 -8.90 -2.50 -0.28
N ILE A 59 -9.87 -2.82 -1.13
CA ILE A 59 -11.09 -2.06 -1.35
C ILE A 59 -12.28 -3.00 -1.07
N TRP A 60 -13.35 -2.48 -0.48
CA TRP A 60 -14.62 -3.21 -0.40
C TRP A 60 -15.33 -3.21 -1.75
N ASP A 61 -15.50 -4.39 -2.35
CA ASP A 61 -16.04 -4.54 -3.72
C ASP A 61 -17.41 -3.87 -3.92
N LEU A 62 -18.29 -3.90 -2.90
CA LEU A 62 -19.65 -3.35 -3.00
C LEU A 62 -19.72 -1.83 -2.92
N THR A 63 -18.75 -1.20 -2.27
CA THR A 63 -18.79 0.25 -1.97
C THR A 63 -17.66 1.04 -2.63
N ASN A 64 -16.66 0.36 -3.19
CA ASN A 64 -15.44 0.96 -3.74
C ASN A 64 -14.66 1.82 -2.72
N VAL A 65 -14.89 1.59 -1.42
CA VAL A 65 -14.21 2.27 -0.32
C VAL A 65 -12.94 1.52 0.03
N THR A 66 -11.85 2.22 0.31
CA THR A 66 -10.60 1.58 0.77
C THR A 66 -10.78 1.00 2.17
N TRP A 67 -10.59 -0.31 2.33
CA TRP A 67 -10.60 -0.97 3.63
C TRP A 67 -9.36 -0.64 4.43
N TYR A 68 -8.20 -0.83 3.80
CA TYR A 68 -6.93 -0.47 4.37
C TYR A 68 -5.88 -0.32 3.29
N GLU A 69 -4.82 0.37 3.64
CA GLU A 69 -3.66 0.54 2.79
C GLU A 69 -2.37 0.62 3.63
N GLY A 70 -1.28 0.20 3.00
CA GLY A 70 0.04 0.21 3.59
C GLY A 70 1.07 -0.33 2.62
N LYS A 71 2.25 -0.66 3.12
CA LYS A 71 3.31 -1.24 2.30
C LYS A 71 3.92 -2.47 2.97
N TYR A 72 4.49 -3.31 2.12
CA TYR A 72 5.29 -4.46 2.46
C TYR A 72 6.75 -4.25 2.03
N ILE A 73 7.68 -4.74 2.84
CA ILE A 73 9.08 -4.96 2.48
C ILE A 73 9.41 -6.41 2.83
N ASP A 74 9.90 -7.17 1.85
CA ASP A 74 10.24 -8.59 1.97
C ASP A 74 9.09 -9.43 2.55
N GLY A 75 7.86 -9.13 2.11
CA GLY A 75 6.64 -9.80 2.54
C GLY A 75 6.17 -9.42 3.95
N LEU A 76 6.81 -8.46 4.61
CA LEU A 76 6.47 -8.01 5.96
C LEU A 76 5.89 -6.59 5.94
N LYS A 77 4.82 -6.35 6.72
CA LYS A 77 4.23 -5.01 6.87
C LYS A 77 5.29 -4.03 7.37
N GLU A 78 5.36 -2.86 6.74
CA GLU A 78 6.36 -1.84 7.06
C GLU A 78 5.75 -0.42 7.01
N GLY A 79 6.15 0.43 7.94
CA GLY A 79 5.68 1.81 8.01
C GLY A 79 4.22 1.95 8.44
N LEU A 80 3.61 3.07 8.05
CA LEU A 80 2.24 3.42 8.42
C LEU A 80 1.23 2.59 7.63
N TRP A 81 0.33 1.93 8.36
CA TRP A 81 -0.85 1.28 7.85
C TRP A 81 -2.11 2.04 8.29
N LYS A 82 -3.00 2.30 7.34
CA LYS A 82 -4.26 3.03 7.57
C LYS A 82 -5.43 2.10 7.35
N PHE A 83 -6.44 2.22 8.20
CA PHE A 83 -7.67 1.45 8.14
C PHE A 83 -8.84 2.42 8.19
N TYR A 84 -9.87 2.14 7.41
CA TYR A 84 -11.03 3.02 7.27
C TYR A 84 -12.31 2.29 7.67
N ASN A 85 -13.40 3.04 7.76
CA ASN A 85 -14.77 2.54 7.86
C ASN A 85 -15.44 2.55 6.46
N LEU A 86 -16.63 1.96 6.37
CA LEU A 86 -17.40 1.92 5.12
C LEU A 86 -17.88 3.32 4.66
N ASP A 87 -17.93 4.29 5.57
CA ASP A 87 -18.25 5.69 5.29
C ASP A 87 -17.00 6.54 4.96
N GLU A 88 -15.88 5.88 4.63
CA GLU A 88 -14.57 6.49 4.34
C GLU A 88 -13.90 7.21 5.51
N THR A 89 -14.51 7.24 6.70
CA THR A 89 -13.88 7.82 7.90
C THR A 89 -12.68 6.97 8.34
N LYS A 90 -11.67 7.63 8.90
CA LYS A 90 -10.48 6.93 9.38
C LYS A 90 -10.86 6.12 10.63
N ARG A 91 -10.55 4.82 10.63
CA ARG A 91 -10.78 3.94 11.78
C ARG A 91 -9.55 3.89 12.68
N SER A 92 -8.39 3.65 12.09
CA SER A 92 -7.14 3.55 12.84
C SER A 92 -5.90 3.72 11.97
N GLU A 93 -4.81 4.10 12.62
CA GLU A 93 -3.47 4.15 12.08
C GLU A 93 -2.53 3.31 12.95
N ILE A 94 -1.67 2.50 12.32
CA ILE A 94 -0.75 1.61 13.03
C ILE A 94 0.62 1.66 12.34
N MET A 95 1.67 1.91 13.13
CA MET A 95 3.05 1.79 12.65
C MET A 95 3.52 0.34 12.73
N TYR A 96 4.03 -0.19 11.63
CA TYR A 96 4.66 -1.51 11.55
C TYR A 96 6.15 -1.40 11.26
N ARG A 97 6.93 -2.33 11.80
CA ARG A 97 8.34 -2.54 11.47
C ARG A 97 8.59 -4.03 11.35
N ARG A 98 9.05 -4.50 10.19
CA ARG A 98 9.31 -5.92 9.91
C ARG A 98 8.15 -6.83 10.35
N GLY A 99 6.93 -6.46 10.00
CA GLY A 99 5.73 -7.26 10.23
C GLY A 99 5.13 -7.16 11.63
N LYS A 100 5.77 -6.45 12.57
CA LYS A 100 5.25 -6.24 13.93
C LYS A 100 4.74 -4.82 14.11
N MET A 101 3.69 -4.63 14.91
CA MET A 101 3.30 -3.30 15.38
C MET A 101 4.43 -2.73 16.25
N ASN A 102 5.02 -1.62 15.81
CA ASN A 102 6.18 -1.02 16.44
C ASN A 102 6.15 0.49 16.17
N GLY A 103 5.88 1.28 17.22
CA GLY A 103 5.60 2.70 17.14
C GLY A 103 4.12 3.04 17.42
N PRO A 104 3.66 4.24 17.00
CA PRO A 104 2.32 4.72 17.32
C PRO A 104 1.19 3.86 16.76
N ARG A 105 0.11 3.74 17.54
CA ARG A 105 -1.19 3.22 17.11
C ARG A 105 -2.30 4.14 17.61
N ASN A 106 -3.09 4.66 16.68
CA ASN A 106 -4.15 5.62 16.96
C ASN A 106 -5.49 5.06 16.50
N ILE A 107 -6.55 5.27 17.29
CA ILE A 107 -7.93 4.89 16.97
C ILE A 107 -8.77 6.16 16.97
N PHE A 108 -9.65 6.27 15.98
CA PHE A 108 -10.47 7.46 15.76
C PHE A 108 -11.96 7.14 15.89
N ASN A 109 -12.75 8.14 16.26
CA ASN A 109 -14.21 8.08 16.21
C ASN A 109 -14.74 8.45 14.81
N SER A 110 -16.07 8.45 14.63
CA SER A 110 -16.73 8.84 13.37
C SER A 110 -16.53 10.30 12.96
N ASN A 111 -16.12 11.17 13.89
CA ASN A 111 -15.81 12.58 13.61
C ASN A 111 -14.33 12.77 13.24
N ASN A 112 -13.56 11.68 13.10
CA ASN A 112 -12.11 11.65 12.93
C ASN A 112 -11.30 12.21 14.11
N ASP A 113 -11.90 12.36 15.30
CA ASP A 113 -11.13 12.68 16.52
C ASP A 113 -10.39 11.45 17.01
N GLU A 114 -9.12 11.61 17.38
CA GLU A 114 -8.35 10.56 18.03
C GLU A 114 -8.91 10.31 19.44
N ILE A 115 -9.37 9.09 19.68
CA ILE A 115 -9.96 8.69 20.97
C ILE A 115 -9.03 7.80 21.79
N ILE A 116 -8.11 7.09 21.15
CA ILE A 116 -7.12 6.25 21.81
C ILE A 116 -5.79 6.42 21.11
N LYS A 117 -4.77 6.73 21.91
CA LYS A 117 -3.37 6.76 21.49
C LYS A 117 -2.60 5.70 22.24
N MET A 118 -1.88 4.86 21.50
CA MET A 118 -1.04 3.82 22.04
C MET A 118 0.37 3.92 21.46
N ASN A 119 1.34 3.39 22.19
CA ASN A 119 2.66 3.08 21.65
C ASN A 119 2.87 1.57 21.69
N CYS A 120 3.28 1.00 20.57
CA CYS A 120 3.49 -0.44 20.42
C CYS A 120 4.98 -0.77 20.36
N THR A 121 5.39 -1.82 21.05
CA THR A 121 6.72 -2.43 20.91
C THR A 121 6.52 -3.92 20.68
N ASP A 122 6.95 -4.40 19.51
CA ASP A 122 6.88 -5.82 19.14
C ASP A 122 5.49 -6.46 19.37
N ASN A 123 4.45 -5.80 18.85
CA ASN A 123 3.03 -6.15 18.96
C ASN A 123 2.36 -5.90 20.31
N ILE A 124 3.11 -5.54 21.36
CA ILE A 124 2.56 -5.16 22.66
C ILE A 124 2.29 -3.66 22.64
N CYS A 125 1.03 -3.25 22.82
CA CYS A 125 0.62 -1.86 22.77
C CYS A 125 0.10 -1.40 24.14
N GLU A 126 0.59 -0.25 24.57
CA GLU A 126 0.19 0.39 25.83
C GLU A 126 -0.42 1.75 25.53
N THR A 127 -1.48 2.10 26.25
CA THR A 127 -2.09 3.43 26.15
C THR A 127 -1.09 4.47 26.61
N VAL A 128 -0.90 5.52 25.80
CA VAL A 128 -0.14 6.69 26.22
C VAL A 128 -1.04 7.48 27.18
N GLN A 129 -0.62 7.60 28.44
CA GLN A 129 -1.28 8.43 29.44
C GLN A 129 -1.09 9.93 29.14
#